data_AF-A0A2I1H9R6-F1
#
_entry.id   AF-A0A2I1H9R6-F1
#
_cell.length_a   1.000
_cell.length_b   1.000
_cell.length_c   1.000
_cell.angle_alpha   90.00
_cell.angle_beta   90.00
_cell.angle_gamma   90.00
#
_symmetry.space_group_name_H-M   'P 1'
#
loop_
_entity.id
_entity.type
_entity.pdbx_description
1 polymer ?
#
loop_
_entity_poly.entity_id
_entity_poly.type
_entity_poly.pdbx_seq_one_letter_code
_entity_poly.pdbx_strand_id
1 'polypeptide(L)'
;QYYWKSSDDLTHDGKNCKFKTLVKRGTVIKLDQPYSFNFKPESKQTTESFAIYYTQKHNIEGYCDEPGVNRLGILNIDLPDVQLDSRSINFGLTFGQDEIIAFTRNELNRQEHMATFCYPDYYF
;
A
#
# COMPACT_ATOMS: atom_id res chain seq x y z
N GLN A 1 17.09 -5.46 30.13
CA GLN A 1 17.43 -5.08 28.74
C GLN A 1 16.84 -6.18 27.87
N TYR A 2 15.69 -5.94 27.24
CA TYR A 2 14.98 -6.98 26.49
C TYR A 2 15.42 -6.91 25.03
N TYR A 3 16.13 -7.95 24.62
CA TYR A 3 16.43 -8.28 23.22
C TYR A 3 15.14 -8.74 22.53
N TRP A 4 14.83 -8.16 21.37
CA TRP A 4 13.94 -8.78 20.39
C TRP A 4 14.69 -8.90 19.08
N LYS A 5 15.00 -10.16 18.71
CA LYS A 5 15.28 -10.57 17.34
C LYS A 5 13.99 -11.10 16.73
N SER A 6 13.89 -10.97 15.41
CA SER A 6 12.77 -11.33 14.54
C SER A 6 11.73 -10.22 14.41
N SER A 7 11.94 -9.36 13.42
CA SER A 7 10.84 -8.90 12.60
C SER A 7 11.34 -8.89 11.18
N ASP A 8 10.71 -9.72 10.36
CA ASP A 8 10.66 -9.53 8.92
C ASP A 8 10.09 -8.14 8.65
N ASP A 9 11.02 -7.20 8.55
CA ASP A 9 10.93 -5.92 7.86
C ASP A 9 9.55 -5.23 7.96
N LEU A 10 9.16 -4.93 9.19
CA LEU A 10 8.17 -3.89 9.47
C LEU A 10 8.95 -2.60 9.64
N THR A 11 9.34 -1.99 8.53
CA THR A 11 9.47 -0.53 8.28
C THR A 11 10.63 -0.26 7.32
N HIS A 12 10.36 0.59 6.33
CA HIS A 12 11.35 1.51 5.78
C HIS A 12 12.07 2.20 6.97
N ASP A 13 13.23 1.70 7.38
CA ASP A 13 14.17 2.36 8.31
C ASP A 13 13.57 2.91 9.62
N GLY A 14 12.66 2.21 10.29
CA GLY A 14 12.11 2.68 11.57
C GLY A 14 11.27 3.95 11.47
N LYS A 15 10.82 4.35 10.27
CA LYS A 15 9.85 5.44 10.10
C LYS A 15 8.45 4.90 10.35
N ASN A 16 7.79 5.39 11.39
CA ASN A 16 6.38 5.17 11.63
C ASN A 16 5.59 5.59 10.38
N CYS A 17 5.19 4.61 9.57
CA CYS A 17 4.49 4.85 8.32
C CYS A 17 3.08 5.34 8.66
N LYS A 18 2.73 6.55 8.22
CA LYS A 18 1.36 7.07 8.40
C LYS A 18 0.40 6.27 7.52
N PHE A 19 -0.71 5.83 8.11
CA PHE A 19 -1.74 5.12 7.37
C PHE A 19 -2.45 6.09 6.41
N LYS A 20 -2.32 5.87 5.10
CA LYS A 20 -3.07 6.65 4.10
C LYS A 20 -4.36 5.92 3.74
N THR A 21 -5.49 6.48 4.16
CA THR A 21 -6.80 5.90 3.85
C THR A 21 -7.15 6.13 2.39
N LEU A 22 -7.36 5.03 1.64
CA LEU A 22 -7.91 5.06 0.28
C LEU A 22 -9.43 4.86 0.25
N VAL A 23 -9.92 3.92 1.06
CA VAL A 23 -11.35 3.59 1.18
C VAL A 23 -11.70 3.47 2.66
N LYS A 24 -12.83 4.06 3.05
CA LYS A 24 -13.35 3.97 4.42
C LYS A 24 -14.30 2.80 4.55
N ARG A 25 -14.30 2.13 5.71
CA ARG A 25 -15.32 1.14 6.07
C ARG A 25 -16.73 1.74 5.91
N GLY A 26 -17.65 0.97 5.34
CA GLY A 26 -19.02 1.42 5.07
C GLY A 26 -19.18 2.22 3.77
N THR A 27 -18.11 2.49 3.03
CA THR A 27 -18.21 3.04 1.67
C THR A 27 -18.84 1.99 0.76
N VAL A 28 -19.93 2.35 0.07
CA VAL A 28 -20.47 1.53 -1.03
C VAL A 28 -19.49 1.66 -2.20
N ILE A 29 -18.81 0.57 -2.51
CA ILE A 29 -17.84 0.51 -3.61
C ILE A 29 -18.51 -0.03 -4.87
N LYS A 30 -18.02 0.41 -6.03
CA LYS A 30 -18.31 -0.23 -7.31
C LYS A 30 -17.19 -1.21 -7.61
N LEU A 31 -17.54 -2.44 -8.01
CA LEU A 31 -16.54 -3.44 -8.39
C LEU A 31 -15.64 -2.90 -9.49
N ASP A 32 -14.36 -3.24 -9.39
CA ASP A 32 -13.29 -2.88 -10.33
C ASP A 32 -13.04 -1.37 -10.50
N GLN A 33 -13.70 -0.52 -9.72
CA GLN A 33 -13.41 0.91 -9.70
C GLN A 33 -12.09 1.15 -8.93
N PRO A 34 -11.12 1.87 -9.53
CA PRO A 34 -9.87 2.18 -8.85
C PRO A 34 -10.05 3.30 -7.81
N TYR A 35 -9.48 3.08 -6.63
CA TYR A 35 -9.28 4.09 -5.59
C TYR A 35 -7.78 4.34 -5.47
N SER A 36 -7.32 5.51 -5.92
CA SER A 36 -5.90 5.76 -6.17
C SER A 36 -5.38 7.07 -5.61
N PHE A 37 -4.06 7.17 -5.46
CA PHE A 37 -3.34 8.43 -5.27
C PHE A 37 -2.04 8.44 -6.06
N ASN A 38 -1.53 9.63 -6.34
CA ASN A 38 -0.21 9.78 -6.97
C ASN A 38 0.87 9.85 -5.89
N PHE A 39 1.85 8.95 -6.02
CA PHE A 39 3.08 8.90 -5.25
C PHE A 39 4.21 9.50 -6.08
N LYS A 40 5.04 10.34 -5.45
CA LYS A 40 6.26 10.86 -6.06
C LYS A 40 7.46 10.19 -5.39
N PRO A 41 8.22 9.34 -6.12
CA PRO A 41 9.46 8.77 -5.60
C PRO A 41 10.48 9.85 -5.25
N GLU A 42 11.37 9.54 -4.31
CA GLU A 42 12.52 10.39 -4.01
C GLU A 42 13.50 10.43 -5.20
N SER A 43 14.35 11.46 -5.25
CA SER A 43 15.36 11.55 -6.31
C SER A 43 16.30 10.36 -6.23
N LYS A 44 16.57 9.76 -7.39
CA LYS A 44 17.39 8.54 -7.56
C LYS A 44 16.86 7.25 -6.89
N GLN A 45 15.66 7.26 -6.33
CA GLN A 45 15.03 6.05 -5.78
C GLN A 45 14.81 5.02 -6.90
N THR A 46 15.30 3.79 -6.75
CA THR A 46 15.28 2.73 -7.77
C THR A 46 14.21 1.67 -7.53
N THR A 47 13.64 1.60 -6.33
CA THR A 47 12.62 0.63 -5.92
C THR A 47 11.66 1.27 -4.93
N GLU A 48 10.45 0.75 -4.82
CA GLU A 48 9.48 1.14 -3.79
C GLU A 48 8.61 -0.06 -3.38
N SER A 49 8.11 -0.04 -2.16
CA SER A 49 7.23 -1.06 -1.60
C SER A 49 5.99 -0.41 -1.00
N PHE A 50 4.82 -0.75 -1.55
CA PHE A 50 3.54 -0.32 -1.01
C PHE A 50 2.97 -1.43 -0.12
N ALA A 51 3.02 -1.23 1.20
CA ALA A 51 2.35 -2.12 2.13
C ALA A 51 0.86 -1.76 2.24
N ILE A 52 -0.01 -2.76 2.03
CA ILE A 52 -1.46 -2.64 2.07
C ILE A 52 -1.92 -3.07 3.46
N TYR A 53 -2.72 -2.22 4.10
CA TYR A 53 -3.22 -2.43 5.44
C TYR A 53 -4.74 -2.29 5.47
N TYR A 54 -5.37 -2.95 6.44
CA TYR A 54 -6.80 -2.86 6.70
C TYR A 54 -7.06 -2.76 8.21
N THR A 55 -8.22 -2.20 8.56
CA THR A 55 -8.65 -2.07 9.95
C THR A 55 -10.16 -2.12 10.06
N GLN A 56 -10.66 -2.49 11.24
CA GLN A 56 -12.08 -2.32 11.59
C GLN A 56 -12.37 -0.97 12.27
N LYS A 57 -11.34 -0.20 12.66
CA LYS A 57 -11.49 1.13 13.26
C LYS A 57 -12.11 2.09 12.23
N HIS A 58 -13.04 2.94 12.69
CA HIS A 58 -13.67 3.95 11.83
C HIS A 58 -12.73 5.14 11.55
N ASN A 59 -11.91 5.49 12.55
CA ASN A 59 -10.92 6.54 12.46
C ASN A 59 -9.56 5.96 12.86
N ILE A 60 -8.58 6.08 11.96
CA ILE A 60 -7.16 5.95 12.28
C ILE A 60 -6.59 7.36 12.20
N GLU A 61 -5.98 7.82 13.29
CA GLU A 61 -5.30 9.12 13.35
C GLU A 61 -3.77 9.00 13.25
N GLY A 62 -3.21 7.78 13.32
CA GLY A 62 -1.76 7.58 13.37
C GLY A 62 -1.20 6.56 12.36
N TYR A 63 -0.59 5.51 12.89
CA TYR A 63 0.48 4.76 12.20
C TYR A 63 0.10 3.31 11.89
N CYS A 64 0.80 2.71 10.94
CA CYS A 64 0.52 1.34 10.49
C CYS A 64 0.79 0.25 11.54
N ASP A 65 1.47 0.57 12.65
CA ASP A 65 1.76 -0.32 13.78
C ASP A 65 0.74 -0.22 14.91
N GLU A 66 -0.30 0.61 14.77
CA GLU A 66 -1.33 0.74 15.79
C GLU A 66 -2.10 -0.57 16.01
N PRO A 67 -2.50 -0.88 17.27
CA PRO A 67 -3.33 -2.04 17.57
C PRO A 67 -4.62 -2.04 16.74
N GLY A 68 -4.93 -3.15 16.08
CA GLY A 68 -6.11 -3.28 15.22
C GLY A 68 -5.94 -2.78 13.78
N VAL A 69 -4.71 -2.42 13.38
CA VAL A 69 -4.31 -2.28 11.98
C VAL A 69 -3.54 -3.52 11.58
N ASN A 70 -3.99 -4.19 10.52
CA ASN A 70 -3.40 -5.44 10.04
C ASN A 70 -2.83 -5.27 8.63
N ARG A 71 -1.66 -5.86 8.37
CA ARG A 71 -1.04 -5.88 7.04
C ARG A 71 -1.68 -6.98 6.20
N LEU A 72 -2.26 -6.61 5.06
CA LEU A 72 -2.79 -7.56 4.07
C LEU A 72 -1.67 -8.12 3.19
N GLY A 73 -0.73 -7.27 2.79
CA GLY A 73 0.35 -7.66 1.89
C GLY A 73 1.22 -6.48 1.46
N ILE A 74 2.12 -6.73 0.52
CA ILE A 74 3.07 -5.73 0.00
C ILE A 74 3.15 -5.86 -1.52
N LEU A 75 3.08 -4.74 -2.23
CA LEU A 75 3.40 -4.62 -3.65
C LEU A 75 4.78 -3.98 -3.81
N ASN A 76 5.75 -4.74 -4.31
CA ASN A 76 7.10 -4.26 -4.60
C ASN A 76 7.20 -3.86 -6.07
N ILE A 77 7.87 -2.75 -6.35
CA ILE A 77 8.04 -2.21 -7.69
C ILE A 77 9.48 -1.77 -7.95
N ASP A 78 9.89 -1.91 -9.21
CA ASP A 78 11.12 -1.33 -9.71
C ASP A 78 10.84 0.04 -10.33
N LEU A 79 11.78 0.97 -10.16
CA LEU A 79 11.71 2.34 -10.64
C LEU A 79 12.95 2.66 -11.49
N PRO A 80 13.08 2.06 -12.70
CA PRO A 80 14.30 2.13 -13.51
C PRO A 80 14.60 3.54 -14.07
N ASP A 81 13.62 4.44 -14.10
CA ASP A 81 13.75 5.80 -14.65
C ASP A 81 14.45 6.80 -13.71
N VAL A 82 15.46 6.33 -12.98
CA VAL A 82 16.19 7.03 -11.89
C VAL A 82 16.66 8.43 -12.26
N GLN A 83 16.96 8.67 -13.54
CA GLN A 83 17.50 9.92 -14.08
C GLN A 83 16.44 11.02 -14.28
N LEU A 84 15.16 10.74 -14.01
CA LEU A 84 14.06 11.65 -14.27
C LEU A 84 13.40 12.09 -12.94
N ASP A 85 13.48 13.38 -12.63
CA ASP A 85 12.98 13.95 -11.36
C ASP A 85 11.46 14.23 -11.36
N SER A 86 10.80 14.07 -12.50
CA SER A 86 9.34 14.28 -12.68
C SER A 86 8.52 12.99 -12.56
N ARG A 87 9.09 11.92 -12.00
CA ARG A 87 8.40 10.64 -11.81
C ARG A 87 7.16 10.78 -10.94
N SER A 88 6.07 10.18 -11.40
CA SER A 88 4.81 10.06 -10.67
C SER A 88 4.27 8.66 -10.86
N ILE A 89 4.02 7.97 -9.76
CA ILE A 89 3.48 6.62 -9.74
C ILE A 89 2.04 6.71 -9.24
N ASN A 90 1.08 6.33 -10.09
CA ASN A 90 -0.29 6.16 -9.64
C ASN A 90 -0.39 4.82 -8.91
N PHE A 91 -0.57 4.84 -7.60
CA PHE A 91 -0.90 3.64 -6.82
C PHE A 91 -2.40 3.59 -6.61
N GLY A 92 -3.01 2.42 -6.74
CA GLY A 92 -4.42 2.24 -6.45
C GLY A 92 -4.81 0.84 -6.02
N LEU A 93 -6.02 0.74 -5.50
CA LEU A 93 -6.71 -0.50 -5.19
C LEU A 93 -7.97 -0.61 -6.04
N THR A 94 -8.22 -1.78 -6.61
CA THR A 94 -9.55 -2.18 -7.07
C THR A 94 -10.05 -3.32 -6.20
N PHE A 95 -11.38 -3.42 -6.11
CA PHE A 95 -12.09 -4.41 -5.31
C PHE A 95 -12.93 -5.23 -6.28
N GLY A 96 -12.48 -6.46 -6.52
CA GLY A 96 -13.21 -7.46 -7.29
C GLY A 96 -14.23 -8.18 -6.42
N GLN A 97 -14.84 -9.21 -7.00
CA GLN A 97 -15.88 -9.99 -6.32
C GLN A 97 -15.31 -10.76 -5.13
N ASP A 98 -14.13 -11.36 -5.29
CA ASP A 98 -13.50 -12.23 -4.28
C ASP A 98 -12.07 -11.79 -3.93
N GLU A 99 -11.58 -10.73 -4.59
CA GLU A 99 -10.21 -10.27 -4.51
C GLU A 99 -10.07 -8.75 -4.37
N ILE A 100 -8.92 -8.35 -3.85
CA ILE A 100 -8.41 -6.98 -3.84
C ILE A 100 -7.18 -6.96 -4.73
N ILE A 101 -7.13 -6.05 -5.69
CA ILE A 101 -5.97 -5.87 -6.55
C ILE A 101 -5.31 -4.54 -6.19
N ALA A 102 -4.05 -4.61 -5.73
CA ALA A 102 -3.20 -3.45 -5.66
C ALA A 102 -2.44 -3.29 -6.98
N PHE A 103 -2.39 -2.09 -7.51
CA PHE A 103 -1.65 -1.80 -8.74
C PHE A 103 -0.86 -0.51 -8.61
N THR A 104 0.20 -0.44 -9.42
CA THR A 104 0.89 0.81 -9.73
C THR A 104 0.94 1.01 -11.23
N ARG A 105 0.92 2.27 -11.65
CA ARG A 105 1.24 2.70 -13.01
C ARG A 105 2.23 3.84 -12.94
N ASN A 106 3.38 3.67 -13.58
CA ASN A 106 4.31 4.76 -13.81
C ASN A 106 3.77 5.65 -14.93
N GLU A 107 3.46 6.91 -14.61
CA GLU A 107 2.82 7.83 -15.56
C GLU A 107 3.73 8.24 -16.72
N LEU A 108 5.04 8.11 -16.55
CA LEU A 108 6.03 8.47 -17.55
C LEU A 108 6.21 7.36 -18.60
N ASN A 109 6.52 6.14 -18.15
CA ASN A 109 6.89 5.03 -19.04
C ASN A 109 5.76 3.99 -19.22
N ARG A 110 4.62 4.18 -18.55
CA ARG A 110 3.45 3.28 -18.56
C ARG A 110 3.69 1.87 -18.01
N GLN A 111 4.81 1.65 -17.32
CA GLN A 111 5.07 0.40 -16.62
C GLN A 111 4.04 0.19 -15.52
N GLU A 112 3.54 -1.04 -15.42
CA GLU A 112 2.55 -1.44 -14.44
C GLU A 112 3.06 -2.60 -13.60
N HIS A 113 2.71 -2.58 -12.32
CA HIS A 113 2.90 -3.71 -11.41
C HIS A 113 1.60 -3.95 -10.67
N MET A 114 1.30 -5.21 -10.38
CA MET A 114 0.06 -5.59 -9.71
C MET A 114 0.32 -6.73 -8.72
N ALA A 115 -0.45 -6.74 -7.63
CA ALA A 115 -0.54 -7.84 -6.69
C ALA A 115 -2.00 -8.07 -6.34
N THR A 116 -2.39 -9.34 -6.25
CA THR A 116 -3.76 -9.75 -5.91
C THR A 116 -3.78 -10.36 -4.52
N PHE A 117 -4.79 -10.01 -3.73
CA PHE A 117 -4.98 -10.46 -2.36
C PHE A 117 -6.41 -10.95 -2.19
N CYS A 118 -6.61 -12.02 -1.43
CA CYS A 118 -7.95 -12.41 -0.99
C CYS A 118 -8.47 -11.39 0.03
N TYR A 119 -9.80 -11.26 0.14
CA TYR A 119 -10.38 -10.59 1.30
C TYR A 119 -9.96 -11.30 2.59
N PRO A 120 -9.60 -10.57 3.66
CA PRO A 120 -9.24 -11.19 4.92
C PRO A 120 -10.44 -11.95 5.50
N ASP A 121 -10.24 -13.20 5.88
CA ASP A 121 -11.25 -14.03 6.53
C ASP A 121 -11.63 -13.42 7.89
N TYR A 122 -12.84 -12.88 8.01
CA TYR A 122 -13.41 -12.53 9.30
C TYR A 122 -14.14 -13.77 9.86
N TYR A 123 -13.48 -14.52 10.73
CA TYR A 123 -14.20 -15.36 11.68
C TYR A 123 -14.82 -14.43 12.73
N PHE A 124 -16.16 -14.45 12.78
CA PHE A 124 -17.00 -13.67 13.70
C PHE A 124 -16.81 -14.08 15.16
#